data_AF-A0A1T4RUW6-F1
#
_entry.id   AF-A0A1T4RUW6-F1
#
_cell.length_a   1.000
_cell.length_b   1.000
_cell.length_c   1.000
_cell.angle_alpha   90.00
_cell.angle_beta   90.00
_cell.angle_gamma   90.00
#
_symmetry.space_group_name_H-M   'P 1'
#
loop_
_entity.id
_entity.type
_entity.pdbx_description
1 polymer ?
#
loop_
_entity_poly.entity_id
_entity_poly.type
_entity_poly.pdbx_seq_one_letter_code
_entity_poly.pdbx_strand_id
1 'polypeptide(L)'
;MSKRFRIPIYTVSYCYHEIPLRQGKVFVNPPVEDFLSLLANASYVITDSFHATAFSINFGRDFFVFYPGLFSSRLSSVLELVGAKERALSEPKDVEKFLDRTLDYSGIHNALQKARNESMDFLKMALEKANEVAYRN
;
A
#
# COMPACT_ATOMS: atom_id res chain seq x y z
N MET A 1 5.39 -9.10 16.95
CA MET A 1 6.01 -9.29 15.60
C MET A 1 7.52 -9.58 15.56
N SER A 2 8.44 -8.60 15.54
CA SER A 2 9.87 -8.87 15.23
C SER A 2 10.54 -9.88 16.18
N LYS A 3 10.29 -9.78 17.49
CA LYS A 3 10.77 -10.76 18.48
C LYS A 3 10.18 -12.17 18.28
N ARG A 4 8.91 -12.25 17.87
CA ARG A 4 8.18 -13.52 17.63
C ARG A 4 8.72 -14.25 16.41
N PHE A 5 8.96 -13.52 15.31
CA PHE A 5 9.40 -14.11 14.03
C PHE A 5 10.92 -14.04 13.80
N ARG A 6 11.67 -13.42 14.72
CA ARG A 6 13.12 -13.21 14.60
C ARG A 6 13.51 -12.51 13.29
N ILE A 7 12.71 -11.53 12.87
CA ILE A 7 12.93 -10.74 11.65
C ILE A 7 13.53 -9.36 11.96
N PRO A 8 14.45 -8.85 11.13
CA PRO A 8 15.01 -7.50 11.28
C PRO A 8 13.93 -6.43 11.10
N ILE A 9 14.10 -5.30 11.78
CA ILE A 9 13.23 -4.12 11.62
C ILE A 9 13.97 -3.10 10.75
N TYR A 10 13.30 -2.65 9.71
CA TYR A 10 13.73 -1.55 8.85
C TYR A 10 12.67 -0.44 8.92
N THR A 11 13.12 0.80 9.12
CA THR A 11 12.23 1.97 9.20
C THR A 11 12.61 2.97 8.11
N VAL A 12 11.61 3.51 7.42
CA VAL A 12 11.78 4.62 6.47
C VAL A 12 11.31 5.91 7.13
N SER A 13 12.12 6.96 7.07
CA SER A 13 11.80 8.28 7.60
C SER A 13 12.11 9.38 6.58
N TYR A 14 11.36 10.48 6.66
CA TYR A 14 11.62 11.70 5.88
C TYR A 14 12.53 12.68 6.63
N CYS A 15 12.68 12.49 7.95
CA CYS A 15 13.31 13.44 8.85
C CYS A 15 14.42 12.80 9.68
N TYR A 16 15.63 13.37 9.61
CA TYR A 16 16.79 12.91 10.38
C TYR A 16 16.58 12.93 11.89
N HIS A 17 15.79 13.87 12.42
CA HIS A 17 15.49 13.95 13.86
C HIS A 17 14.70 12.75 14.38
N GLU A 18 14.08 11.95 13.50
CA GLU A 18 13.35 10.74 13.91
C GLU A 18 14.28 9.54 14.13
N ILE A 19 15.51 9.55 13.61
CA ILE A 19 16.46 8.44 13.77
C ILE A 19 16.54 7.94 15.23
N PRO A 20 16.75 8.78 16.26
CA PRO A 20 16.83 8.31 17.64
C PRO A 20 15.50 7.78 18.20
N LEU A 21 14.37 8.09 17.56
CA LEU A 21 13.03 7.70 18.00
C LEU A 21 12.55 6.39 17.36
N ARG A 22 13.22 5.91 16.31
CA ARG A 22 12.81 4.73 15.55
C ARG A 22 13.61 3.49 15.94
N GLN A 23 12.97 2.33 15.80
CA GLN A 23 13.61 1.04 16.06
C GLN A 23 14.20 0.44 14.77
N GLY A 24 15.24 -0.36 14.94
CA GLY A 24 15.89 -1.06 13.83
C GLY A 24 16.77 -0.17 12.96
N LYS A 25 17.06 -0.62 11.74
CA LYS A 25 17.87 0.16 10.79
C LYS A 25 16.99 1.21 10.11
N VAL A 26 17.36 2.48 10.25
CA VAL A 26 16.62 3.62 9.71
C VAL A 26 17.21 4.04 8.36
N PHE A 27 16.35 4.20 7.36
CA PHE A 27 16.66 4.80 6.07
C PHE A 27 15.98 6.16 5.99
N VAL A 28 16.78 7.24 5.85
CA VAL A 28 16.25 8.60 5.75
C VAL A 28 16.29 9.05 4.30
N ASN A 29 15.15 9.46 3.77
CA ASN A 29 14.98 9.87 2.36
C ASN A 29 15.68 8.91 1.37
N PRO A 30 15.40 7.60 1.44
CA PRO A 30 16.00 6.65 0.51
C PRO A 30 15.60 6.99 -0.93
N PRO A 31 16.46 6.69 -1.93
CA PRO A 31 16.05 6.67 -3.33
C PRO A 31 14.78 5.82 -3.54
N VAL A 32 14.04 6.11 -4.61
CA VAL A 32 12.76 5.43 -4.88
C VAL A 32 12.98 3.93 -5.07
N GLU A 33 14.07 3.54 -5.70
CA GLU A 33 14.45 2.14 -5.93
C GLU A 33 14.68 1.40 -4.61
N ASP A 34 15.36 2.04 -3.66
CA ASP A 34 15.61 1.49 -2.34
C ASP A 34 14.31 1.38 -1.54
N PHE A 35 13.44 2.39 -1.61
CA PHE A 35 12.12 2.34 -0.99
C PHE A 35 11.28 1.17 -1.53
N LEU A 36 11.22 1.01 -2.85
CA LEU A 36 10.51 -0.10 -3.49
C LEU A 36 11.13 -1.45 -3.13
N SER A 37 12.47 -1.55 -3.09
CA SER A 37 13.18 -2.76 -2.71
C SER A 37 12.89 -3.17 -1.27
N LEU A 38 12.83 -2.22 -0.34
CA LEU A 38 12.45 -2.48 1.06
C LEU A 38 11.04 -3.07 1.16
N LEU A 39 10.08 -2.52 0.42
CA LEU A 39 8.71 -3.04 0.41
C LEU A 39 8.64 -4.42 -0.26
N ALA A 40 9.25 -4.57 -1.44
CA ALA A 40 9.19 -5.79 -2.24
C ALA A 40 9.86 -7.00 -1.56
N ASN A 41 10.76 -6.78 -0.59
CA ASN A 41 11.44 -7.85 0.15
C ASN A 41 10.97 -7.99 1.61
N ALA A 42 10.01 -7.16 2.05
CA ALA A 42 9.49 -7.24 3.41
C ALA A 42 8.62 -8.48 3.61
N SER A 43 8.75 -9.14 4.77
CA SER A 43 7.76 -10.13 5.22
C SER A 43 6.44 -9.49 5.61
N TYR A 44 6.52 -8.28 6.19
CA TYR A 44 5.38 -7.49 6.62
C TYR A 44 5.68 -6.00 6.49
N VAL A 45 4.68 -5.22 6.08
CA VAL A 45 4.75 -3.76 6.03
C VAL A 45 3.76 -3.15 7.03
N ILE A 46 4.24 -2.25 7.89
CA ILE A 46 3.38 -1.48 8.80
C ILE A 46 3.46 -0.03 8.37
N THR A 47 2.32 0.59 8.05
CA THR A 47 2.34 1.92 7.45
C THR A 47 1.04 2.72 7.68
N ASP A 48 1.14 4.03 7.60
CA ASP A 48 0.04 4.99 7.45
C ASP A 48 0.12 5.70 6.08
N SER A 49 1.04 5.27 5.22
CA SER A 49 1.28 5.85 3.90
C SER A 49 0.48 5.14 2.82
N PHE A 50 -0.18 5.94 1.98
CA PHE A 50 -0.86 5.44 0.78
C PHE A 50 0.10 4.71 -0.16
N HIS A 51 1.28 5.27 -0.44
CA HIS A 51 2.22 4.67 -1.39
C HIS A 51 2.77 3.33 -0.89
N ALA A 52 3.16 3.26 0.38
CA ALA A 52 3.61 2.00 0.97
C ALA A 52 2.51 0.93 0.89
N THR A 53 1.26 1.31 1.16
CA THR A 53 0.10 0.42 1.04
C THR A 53 -0.10 -0.06 -0.41
N ALA A 54 -0.16 0.87 -1.37
CA ALA A 54 -0.39 0.55 -2.78
C ALA A 54 0.71 -0.34 -3.38
N PHE A 55 1.98 -0.08 -3.04
CA PHE A 55 3.08 -0.94 -3.49
C PHE A 55 3.07 -2.30 -2.80
N SER A 56 2.76 -2.38 -1.50
CA SER A 56 2.66 -3.68 -0.80
C SER A 56 1.54 -4.56 -1.40
N ILE A 57 0.41 -3.95 -1.74
CA ILE A 57 -0.67 -4.59 -2.49
C ILE A 57 -0.17 -5.14 -3.82
N ASN A 58 0.50 -4.31 -4.64
CA ASN A 58 1.01 -4.73 -5.95
C ASN A 58 2.11 -5.80 -5.87
N PHE A 59 2.94 -5.78 -4.83
CA PHE A 59 4.03 -6.75 -4.65
C PHE A 59 3.61 -8.05 -3.97
N GLY A 60 2.35 -8.18 -3.54
CA GLY A 60 1.92 -9.38 -2.83
C GLY A 60 2.49 -9.49 -1.42
N ARG A 61 2.69 -8.37 -0.72
CA ARG A 61 3.35 -8.32 0.61
C ARG A 61 2.37 -8.00 1.71
N ASP A 62 2.27 -8.87 2.71
CA ASP A 62 1.37 -8.68 3.84
C ASP A 62 1.63 -7.34 4.52
N PHE A 63 0.56 -6.63 4.84
CA PHE A 63 0.66 -5.28 5.35
C PHE A 63 -0.43 -4.96 6.37
N PHE A 64 -0.18 -3.93 7.18
CA PHE A 64 -1.13 -3.36 8.13
C PHE A 64 -1.14 -1.85 7.99
N VAL A 65 -2.34 -1.28 7.94
CA VAL A 65 -2.56 0.15 7.79
C VAL A 65 -3.07 0.74 9.09
N PHE A 66 -2.48 1.85 9.52
CA PHE A 66 -3.03 2.71 10.56
C PHE A 66 -3.49 4.01 9.91
N TYR A 67 -4.76 4.37 10.10
CA TYR A 67 -5.27 5.60 9.48
C TYR A 67 -4.60 6.82 10.11
N PRO A 68 -3.97 7.70 9.32
CA PRO A 68 -3.58 9.01 9.83
C PRO A 68 -4.86 9.78 10.19
N GLY A 69 -4.83 10.54 11.30
CA GLY A 69 -6.01 11.27 11.79
C GLY A 69 -6.63 12.23 10.76
N LEU A 70 -5.84 12.65 9.76
CA LEU A 70 -6.26 13.39 8.57
C LEU A 70 -5.83 12.59 7.32
N PHE A 71 -6.63 12.58 6.25
CA PHE A 71 -6.33 11.95 4.94
C PHE A 71 -6.48 10.41 4.83
N SER A 72 -7.40 9.80 5.59
CA SER A 72 -7.69 8.37 5.56
C SER A 72 -8.45 7.87 4.32
N SER A 73 -9.10 8.75 3.55
CA SER A 73 -10.02 8.36 2.46
C SER A 73 -9.36 7.58 1.33
N ARG A 74 -8.09 7.89 0.99
CA ARG A 74 -7.35 7.17 -0.06
C ARG A 74 -6.99 5.76 0.38
N LEU A 75 -6.62 5.61 1.66
CA LEU A 75 -6.32 4.30 2.24
C LEU A 75 -7.59 3.46 2.33
N SER A 76 -8.69 4.01 2.85
CA SER A 76 -9.95 3.26 2.94
C SER A 76 -10.48 2.88 1.56
N SER A 77 -10.37 3.79 0.57
CA SER A 77 -10.80 3.53 -0.81
C SER A 77 -10.00 2.41 -1.47
N VAL A 78 -8.67 2.39 -1.34
CA VAL A 78 -7.87 1.32 -1.96
C VAL A 78 -8.08 -0.02 -1.27
N LEU A 79 -8.23 -0.03 0.07
CA LEU A 79 -8.53 -1.27 0.81
C LEU A 79 -9.93 -1.80 0.51
N GLU A 80 -10.89 -0.92 0.28
CA GLU A 80 -12.22 -1.28 -0.20
C GLU A 80 -12.17 -1.88 -1.60
N LEU A 81 -11.45 -1.23 -2.52
CA LEU A 81 -11.32 -1.67 -3.91
C LEU A 81 -10.79 -3.10 -3.99
N VAL A 82 -9.79 -3.44 -3.18
CA VAL A 82 -9.14 -4.77 -3.21
C VAL A 82 -9.70 -5.75 -2.19
N GLY A 83 -10.71 -5.34 -1.39
CA GLY A 83 -11.33 -6.21 -0.39
C GLY A 83 -10.45 -6.55 0.82
N ALA A 84 -9.53 -5.67 1.22
CA ALA A 84 -8.58 -5.87 2.33
C ALA A 84 -8.81 -4.93 3.52
N LYS A 85 -10.08 -4.53 3.78
CA LYS A 85 -10.45 -3.57 4.83
C LYS A 85 -10.02 -4.02 6.23
N GLU A 86 -9.93 -5.32 6.48
CA GLU A 86 -9.51 -5.92 7.74
C GLU A 86 -8.03 -5.64 8.10
N ARG A 87 -7.23 -5.15 7.14
CA ARG A 87 -5.85 -4.72 7.39
C ARG A 87 -5.73 -3.31 7.93
N ALA A 88 -6.82 -2.54 7.91
CA ALA A 88 -6.87 -1.25 8.60
C ALA A 88 -7.15 -1.47 10.09
N LEU A 89 -6.18 -1.15 10.93
CA LEU A 89 -6.22 -1.37 12.37
C LEU A 89 -6.30 -0.05 13.13
N SER A 90 -7.04 -0.06 14.23
CA SER A 90 -7.18 1.11 15.12
C SER A 90 -6.04 1.21 16.12
N GLU A 91 -5.57 0.07 16.64
CA GLU A 91 -4.53 0.03 17.66
C GLU A 91 -3.39 -0.95 17.30
N PRO A 92 -2.12 -0.62 17.60
CA PRO A 92 -0.98 -1.49 17.31
C PRO A 92 -1.10 -2.92 17.89
N LYS A 93 -1.82 -3.09 19.01
CA LYS A 93 -2.05 -4.39 19.64
C LYS A 93 -2.88 -5.34 18.77
N ASP A 94 -3.70 -4.81 17.86
CA ASP A 94 -4.60 -5.61 17.03
C ASP A 94 -3.86 -6.39 15.94
N VAL A 95 -2.62 -6.01 15.63
CA VAL A 95 -1.76 -6.70 14.65
C VAL A 95 -1.66 -8.20 14.95
N GLU A 96 -1.49 -8.57 16.23
CA GLU A 96 -1.33 -9.97 16.65
C GLU A 96 -2.53 -10.86 16.28
N LYS A 97 -3.74 -10.29 16.10
CA LYS A 97 -4.94 -11.02 15.68
C LYS A 97 -4.88 -11.53 14.24
N PHE A 98 -4.01 -10.93 13.42
CA PHE A 98 -3.97 -11.12 11.97
C PHE A 98 -2.61 -11.65 11.48
N LEU A 99 -1.64 -11.90 12.36
CA LEU A 99 -0.31 -12.38 11.97
C LEU A 99 -0.32 -13.75 11.32
N ASP A 100 -1.22 -14.62 11.76
CA ASP A 100 -1.37 -15.98 11.24
C ASP A 100 -2.35 -16.04 10.06
N ARG A 101 -2.84 -14.89 9.57
CA ARG A 101 -3.73 -14.77 8.42
C ARG A 101 -2.97 -14.13 7.27
N THR A 102 -2.83 -14.84 6.17
CA THR A 102 -2.32 -14.29 4.90
C THR A 102 -3.47 -13.66 4.12
N LEU A 103 -3.21 -12.58 3.39
CA LEU A 103 -4.20 -12.03 2.46
C LEU A 103 -4.47 -12.99 1.28
N ASP A 104 -5.71 -13.03 0.80
CA ASP A 104 -6.03 -13.67 -0.49
C ASP A 104 -5.56 -12.78 -1.64
N TYR A 105 -4.29 -12.95 -2.00
CA TYR A 105 -3.71 -12.22 -3.10
C TYR A 105 -4.29 -12.60 -4.46
N SER A 106 -4.92 -13.78 -4.60
CA SER A 106 -5.61 -14.10 -5.85
C SER A 106 -6.83 -13.19 -6.01
N GLY A 107 -7.65 -13.06 -4.98
CA GLY A 107 -8.78 -12.14 -4.94
C GLY A 107 -8.36 -10.67 -5.14
N ILE A 108 -7.31 -10.24 -4.44
CA ILE A 108 -6.76 -8.87 -4.58
C ILE A 108 -6.30 -8.58 -6.01
N HIS A 109 -5.52 -9.47 -6.63
CA HIS A 109 -5.04 -9.25 -8.00
C HIS A 109 -6.19 -9.25 -9.01
N ASN A 110 -7.21 -10.08 -8.82
CA ASN A 110 -8.40 -10.07 -9.66
C ASN A 110 -9.16 -8.73 -9.55
N ALA A 111 -9.34 -8.20 -8.34
CA ALA A 111 -9.97 -6.90 -8.11
C ALA A 111 -9.17 -5.76 -8.76
N LEU A 112 -7.84 -5.77 -8.62
CA LEU A 112 -6.96 -4.81 -9.29
C LEU A 112 -7.05 -4.90 -10.81
N GLN A 113 -7.05 -6.11 -11.37
CA GLN A 113 -7.14 -6.29 -12.82
C GLN A 113 -8.47 -5.77 -13.36
N LYS A 114 -9.57 -6.03 -12.65
CA LYS A 114 -10.89 -5.48 -12.99
C LYS A 114 -10.86 -3.95 -13.00
N ALA A 115 -10.36 -3.33 -11.94
CA ALA A 115 -10.26 -1.87 -11.84
C ALA A 115 -9.37 -1.24 -12.94
N ARG A 116 -8.27 -1.91 -13.29
CA ARG A 116 -7.41 -1.50 -14.42
C ARG A 116 -8.14 -1.56 -15.75
N ASN A 117 -8.89 -2.64 -16.00
CA ASN A 117 -9.68 -2.77 -17.23
C ASN A 117 -10.73 -1.66 -17.32
N GLU A 118 -11.49 -1.41 -16.25
CA GLU A 118 -12.48 -0.33 -16.18
C GLU A 118 -11.85 1.05 -16.45
N SER A 119 -10.67 1.31 -15.86
CA SER A 119 -9.93 2.55 -16.09
C SER A 119 -9.47 2.70 -17.54
N MET A 120 -8.99 1.62 -18.17
CA MET A 120 -8.56 1.64 -19.56
C MET A 120 -9.74 1.80 -20.52
N ASP A 121 -10.87 1.17 -20.23
CA ASP A 121 -12.07 1.30 -21.05
C ASP A 121 -12.66 2.71 -20.99
N PHE A 122 -12.65 3.32 -19.79
CA PHE A 122 -12.99 4.74 -19.64
C PHE A 122 -12.06 5.64 -20.48
N LEU A 123 -10.75 5.41 -20.42
CA LEU A 123 -9.77 6.20 -21.17
C LEU A 123 -9.98 6.09 -22.68
N LYS A 124 -10.20 4.88 -23.21
CA LYS A 124 -10.50 4.66 -24.63
C LYS A 124 -11.76 5.40 -25.06
N MET A 125 -12.85 5.25 -24.32
CA MET A 125 -14.11 5.94 -24.61
C MET A 125 -13.94 7.47 -24.59
N ALA A 126 -13.18 8.00 -23.62
CA ALA A 126 -12.94 9.43 -23.52
C ALA A 126 -12.15 9.98 -24.73
N LEU A 127 -11.15 9.22 -25.20
CA LEU A 127 -10.35 9.57 -26.37
C LEU A 127 -11.14 9.48 -27.68
N GLU A 128 -11.99 8.46 -27.84
CA GLU A 128 -12.89 8.33 -29.01
C GLU A 128 -13.83 9.52 -29.11
N LYS A 129 -14.49 9.89 -28.01
CA LYS A 129 -15.36 11.07 -27.96
C LYS A 129 -14.63 12.37 -28.28
N ALA A 130 -13.41 12.54 -27.79
CA ALA A 130 -12.60 13.73 -28.08
C ALA A 130 -12.26 13.83 -29.58
N ASN A 131 -11.92 12.70 -30.22
CA ASN A 131 -11.66 12.66 -31.66
C ASN A 131 -12.92 12.97 -32.47
N GLU A 132 -14.08 12.41 -32.12
CA GLU A 132 -15.35 12.72 -32.81
C GLU A 132 -15.69 14.22 -32.80
N VAL A 133 -15.37 14.92 -31.70
CA VAL A 133 -15.57 16.37 -31.59
C VAL A 133 -14.53 17.14 -32.43
N ALA A 134 -13.28 16.66 -32.51
CA ALA A 134 -12.22 17.29 -33.27
C ALA A 134 -12.46 17.24 -34.80
N TYR A 135 -13.07 16.18 -35.33
CA TYR A 135 -13.37 16.02 -36.76
C TYR A 135 -14.73 16.61 -37.20
N ARG A 136 -15.50 17.20 -36.28
CA ARG A 136 -16.77 17.90 -36.57
C ARG A 136 -16.63 19.43 -36.65
N ASN A 137 -15.42 19.96 -36.44
CA ASN A 137 -15.06 21.37 -36.61
C ASN A 137 -14.05 21.53 -37.74
#